data_AF-A0A1N7PUP6-F1
#
_entry.id   AF-A0A1N7PUP6-F1
#
_cell.length_a   1.000
_cell.length_b   1.000
_cell.length_c   1.000
_cell.angle_alpha   90.00
_cell.angle_beta   90.00
_cell.angle_gamma   90.00
#
_symmetry.space_group_name_H-M   'P 1'
#
loop_
_entity.id
_entity.type
_entity.pdbx_description
1 polymer ?
#
loop_
_entity_poly.entity_id
_entity_poly.type
_entity_poly.pdbx_seq_one_letter_code
_entity_poly.pdbx_strand_id
1 'polypeptide(L)'
;MSYSDLMAYQRETEALAQIAGRLGWDQETMMARGSADQRAEETSALEGVLHARRTDPRVGDWLAGATPSDEIEAAQLRHIRREFERATKIPARLAQELARLTSLSQGIWAEARARDEVAHFLPNLSQVIALKREEAAALSQGTNADAYDALLDDYEPGATAEWIAGVFGRMRPRLVALREQVLDAPVPEPLKGEFPVEAQMRVARDLATAFGYDWTRGRLDLAVHPFSSGSGNDVRITTRVQETDPFNCFYSTIHEVGHAAYEQNIDQSYLLTPLGRGASMGVHESQSRSYENQLGRSRAFTGWLFRRMRAEGLALNLPDEEAFYAAVNRVQPGFIRTEADEVHYNLHIMMRFDLERALIAGDLLASDLETAWNDRFLADFGTVVDRPANGMLQDVHWSVGLFGYFPTYALGNLYAGCLTQALRADLPDLDGALSQGDTSAATGWMKDRLQRHGALREPRATVEHACGFVPEEAPLLEYLETKFRDLYRL
;
A
#
# COMPACT_ATOMS: atom_id res chain seq x y z
N MET A 1 1.58 -36.95 -9.65
CA MET A 1 2.95 -36.55 -10.05
C MET A 1 2.96 -35.08 -10.43
N SER A 2 2.13 -34.64 -11.38
CA SER A 2 1.97 -33.23 -11.82
C SER A 2 1.95 -32.17 -10.72
N TYR A 3 1.09 -32.28 -9.70
CA TYR A 3 1.01 -31.27 -8.63
C TYR A 3 2.26 -31.21 -7.74
N SER A 4 2.80 -32.35 -7.31
CA SER A 4 3.99 -32.40 -6.45
C SER A 4 5.23 -31.85 -7.15
N ASP A 5 5.42 -32.18 -8.43
CA ASP A 5 6.52 -31.67 -9.25
C ASP A 5 6.39 -30.16 -9.46
N LEU A 6 5.17 -29.69 -9.77
CA LEU A 6 4.87 -28.26 -9.90
C LEU A 6 5.17 -27.50 -8.61
N MET A 7 4.73 -28.01 -7.45
CA MET A 7 4.98 -27.34 -6.18
C MET A 7 6.45 -27.36 -5.76
N ALA A 8 7.21 -28.40 -6.11
CA ALA A 8 8.66 -28.41 -5.91
C ALA A 8 9.33 -27.32 -6.76
N TYR A 9 8.92 -27.19 -8.03
CA TYR A 9 9.40 -26.15 -8.93
C TYR A 9 9.02 -24.74 -8.45
N GLN A 10 7.76 -24.56 -8.04
CA GLN A 10 7.24 -23.27 -7.56
C GLN A 10 7.97 -22.84 -6.28
N ARG A 11 8.22 -23.75 -5.33
CA ARG A 11 8.96 -23.42 -4.09
C ARG A 11 10.33 -22.80 -4.34
N GLU A 12 11.05 -23.33 -5.31
CA GLU A 12 12.34 -22.77 -5.70
C GLU A 12 12.18 -21.41 -6.38
N THR A 13 11.15 -21.22 -7.22
CA THR A 13 10.81 -19.92 -7.80
C THR A 13 10.49 -18.87 -6.72
N GLU A 14 9.70 -19.22 -5.70
CA GLU A 14 9.41 -18.32 -4.57
C GLU A 14 10.67 -17.99 -3.75
N ALA A 15 11.56 -18.98 -3.53
CA ALA A 15 12.82 -18.75 -2.82
C ALA A 15 13.73 -17.76 -3.57
N LEU A 16 13.83 -17.89 -4.90
CA LEU A 16 14.55 -16.96 -5.75
C LEU A 16 13.92 -15.56 -5.73
N ALA A 17 12.58 -15.47 -5.72
CA ALA A 17 11.87 -14.21 -5.62
C ALA A 17 12.13 -13.51 -4.26
N GLN A 18 12.20 -14.26 -3.17
CA GLN A 18 12.60 -13.71 -1.86
C GLN A 18 14.07 -13.25 -1.83
N ILE A 19 14.97 -13.88 -2.60
CA ILE A 19 16.33 -13.35 -2.79
C ILE A 19 16.29 -12.01 -3.51
N ALA A 20 15.49 -11.89 -4.58
CA ALA A 20 15.32 -10.64 -5.33
C ALA A 20 14.78 -9.52 -4.43
N GLY A 21 13.76 -9.82 -3.63
CA GLY A 21 13.21 -8.87 -2.64
C GLY A 21 14.27 -8.37 -1.65
N ARG A 22 15.17 -9.24 -1.18
CA ARG A 22 16.26 -8.84 -0.28
C ARG A 22 17.33 -7.98 -0.95
N LEU A 23 17.62 -8.19 -2.24
CA LEU A 23 18.48 -7.30 -3.01
C LEU A 23 17.87 -5.90 -3.15
N GLY A 24 16.56 -5.84 -3.37
CA GLY A 24 15.80 -4.57 -3.38
C GLY A 24 15.81 -3.88 -2.02
N TRP A 25 15.61 -4.62 -0.92
CA TRP A 25 15.71 -4.05 0.42
C TRP A 25 17.10 -3.49 0.71
N ASP A 26 18.17 -4.20 0.36
CA ASP A 26 19.55 -3.74 0.57
C ASP A 26 19.85 -2.46 -0.21
N GLN A 27 19.34 -2.37 -1.45
CA GLN A 27 19.48 -1.21 -2.31
C GLN A 27 18.94 0.07 -1.65
N GLU A 28 17.80 -0.02 -0.96
CA GLU A 28 17.12 1.12 -0.34
C GLU A 28 17.62 1.46 1.08
N THR A 29 18.51 0.64 1.66
CA THR A 29 18.91 0.77 3.07
C THR A 29 20.42 0.80 3.29
N MET A 30 21.14 -0.24 2.85
CA MET A 30 22.54 -0.49 3.22
C MET A 30 23.51 -0.26 2.06
N MET A 31 23.04 -0.36 0.83
CA MET A 31 23.88 -0.32 -0.37
C MET A 31 24.65 1.01 -0.48
N ALA A 32 25.96 0.92 -0.70
CA ALA A 32 26.78 2.09 -0.97
C ALA A 32 26.42 2.71 -2.34
N ARG A 33 26.44 4.04 -2.44
CA ARG A 33 26.08 4.76 -3.68
C ARG A 33 26.89 4.34 -4.91
N GLY A 34 28.15 3.94 -4.73
CA GLY A 34 29.04 3.50 -5.82
C GLY A 34 28.78 2.07 -6.32
N SER A 35 27.85 1.33 -5.71
CA SER A 35 27.55 -0.07 -6.07
C SER A 35 26.35 -0.21 -7.00
N ALA A 36 25.74 0.90 -7.44
CA ALA A 36 24.49 0.90 -8.21
C ALA A 36 24.58 0.09 -9.52
N ASP A 37 25.67 0.23 -10.28
CA ASP A 37 25.84 -0.48 -11.55
C ASP A 37 25.90 -2.00 -11.35
N GLN A 38 26.69 -2.45 -10.37
CA GLN A 38 26.77 -3.88 -10.03
C GLN A 38 25.43 -4.42 -9.50
N ARG A 39 24.74 -3.66 -8.65
CA ARG A 39 23.40 -4.05 -8.15
C ARG A 39 22.40 -4.21 -9.30
N ALA A 40 22.44 -3.32 -10.29
CA ALA A 40 21.59 -3.43 -11.47
C ALA A 40 21.87 -4.73 -12.25
N GLU A 41 23.13 -5.13 -12.40
CA GLU A 41 23.51 -6.40 -13.03
C GLU A 41 23.03 -7.62 -12.22
N GLU A 42 23.20 -7.61 -10.89
CA GLU A 42 22.73 -8.67 -9.98
C GLU A 42 21.20 -8.86 -10.09
N THR A 43 20.45 -7.77 -10.02
CA THR A 43 18.99 -7.77 -10.15
C THR A 43 18.57 -8.26 -11.53
N SER A 44 19.22 -7.80 -12.61
CA SER A 44 18.91 -8.22 -13.98
C SER A 44 19.13 -9.72 -14.19
N ALA A 45 20.24 -10.26 -13.68
CA ALA A 45 20.53 -11.69 -13.76
C ALA A 45 19.47 -12.53 -13.04
N LEU A 46 19.06 -12.11 -11.84
CA LEU A 46 18.06 -12.83 -11.05
C LEU A 46 16.66 -12.76 -11.68
N GLU A 47 16.25 -11.59 -12.19
CA GLU A 47 14.98 -11.45 -12.92
C GLU A 47 14.96 -12.29 -14.20
N GLY A 48 16.08 -12.42 -14.90
CA GLY A 48 16.19 -13.32 -16.05
C GLY A 48 15.91 -14.78 -15.69
N VAL A 49 16.43 -15.25 -14.54
CA VAL A 49 16.14 -16.59 -14.02
C VAL A 49 14.66 -16.72 -13.62
N LEU A 50 14.12 -15.76 -12.88
CA LEU A 50 12.73 -15.78 -12.44
C LEU A 50 11.75 -15.78 -13.63
N HIS A 51 11.98 -14.93 -14.62
CA HIS A 51 11.16 -14.89 -15.84
C HIS A 51 11.19 -16.24 -16.56
N ALA A 52 12.37 -16.79 -16.82
CA ALA A 52 12.51 -18.09 -17.47
C ALA A 52 11.77 -19.21 -16.72
N ARG A 53 11.75 -19.14 -15.38
CA ARG A 53 11.01 -20.10 -14.56
C ARG A 53 9.49 -19.92 -14.64
N ARG A 54 9.01 -18.68 -14.55
CA ARG A 54 7.58 -18.35 -14.61
C ARG A 54 6.95 -18.64 -15.98
N THR A 55 7.75 -18.73 -17.05
CA THR A 55 7.28 -19.02 -18.41
C THR A 55 7.71 -20.40 -18.92
N ASP A 56 8.26 -21.26 -18.07
CA ASP A 56 8.74 -22.59 -18.48
C ASP A 56 7.55 -23.46 -18.96
N PRO A 57 7.58 -24.01 -20.19
CA PRO A 57 6.47 -24.82 -20.72
C PRO A 57 6.04 -25.99 -19.82
N ARG A 58 6.96 -26.53 -19.01
CA ARG A 58 6.65 -27.59 -18.05
C ARG A 58 5.61 -27.17 -17.02
N VAL A 59 5.57 -25.89 -16.65
CA VAL A 59 4.53 -25.34 -15.75
C VAL A 59 3.15 -25.53 -16.37
N GLY A 60 2.99 -25.23 -17.66
CA GLY A 60 1.76 -25.46 -18.42
C GLY A 60 1.36 -26.94 -18.44
N ASP A 61 2.31 -27.84 -18.72
CA ASP A 61 2.07 -29.29 -18.75
C ASP A 61 1.62 -29.83 -17.37
N TRP A 62 2.29 -29.40 -16.30
CA TRP A 62 1.91 -29.79 -14.94
C TRP A 62 0.55 -29.22 -14.54
N LEU A 63 0.26 -27.95 -14.87
CA LEU A 63 -1.04 -27.31 -14.63
C LEU A 63 -2.18 -28.02 -15.36
N ALA A 64 -1.94 -28.54 -16.57
CA ALA A 64 -2.94 -29.30 -17.33
C ALA A 64 -3.19 -30.70 -16.74
N GLY A 65 -2.16 -31.32 -16.16
CA GLY A 65 -2.24 -32.65 -15.55
C GLY A 65 -2.55 -32.67 -14.05
N ALA A 66 -2.68 -31.52 -13.38
CA ALA A 66 -2.92 -31.43 -11.94
C ALA A 66 -4.42 -31.36 -11.63
N THR A 67 -4.86 -32.19 -10.68
CA THR A 67 -6.21 -32.14 -10.10
C THR A 67 -6.06 -31.86 -8.60
N PRO A 68 -6.61 -30.76 -8.07
CA PRO A 68 -6.48 -30.43 -6.65
C PRO A 68 -7.24 -31.44 -5.78
N SER A 69 -6.67 -31.84 -4.66
CA SER A 69 -7.35 -32.69 -3.66
C SER A 69 -8.17 -31.91 -2.64
N ASP A 70 -7.87 -30.63 -2.43
CA ASP A 70 -8.52 -29.76 -1.46
C ASP A 70 -8.49 -28.27 -1.89
N GLU A 71 -8.99 -27.39 -1.02
CA GLU A 71 -9.04 -25.94 -1.27
C GLU A 71 -7.67 -25.27 -1.32
N ILE A 72 -6.67 -25.81 -0.62
CA ILE A 72 -5.30 -25.27 -0.57
C ILE A 72 -4.61 -25.56 -1.90
N GLU A 73 -4.67 -26.80 -2.38
CA GLU A 73 -4.11 -27.16 -3.68
C GLU A 73 -4.83 -26.38 -4.80
N ALA A 74 -6.15 -26.24 -4.71
CA ALA A 74 -6.93 -25.47 -5.67
C ALA A 74 -6.48 -23.99 -5.73
N ALA A 75 -6.21 -23.38 -4.57
CA ALA A 75 -5.72 -22.01 -4.50
C ALA A 75 -4.31 -21.85 -5.04
N GLN A 76 -3.41 -22.78 -4.74
CA GLN A 76 -2.04 -22.76 -5.29
C GLN A 76 -2.05 -22.90 -6.81
N LEU A 77 -2.83 -23.85 -7.34
CA LEU A 77 -2.97 -24.02 -8.79
C LEU A 77 -3.58 -22.78 -9.45
N ARG A 78 -4.54 -22.10 -8.80
CA ARG A 78 -5.13 -20.86 -9.30
C ARG A 78 -4.09 -19.74 -9.43
N HIS A 79 -3.28 -19.52 -8.40
CA HIS A 79 -2.22 -18.50 -8.43
C HIS A 79 -1.15 -18.80 -9.48
N ILE A 80 -0.64 -20.04 -9.50
CA ILE A 80 0.40 -20.45 -10.46
C ILE A 80 -0.12 -20.33 -11.89
N ARG A 81 -1.36 -20.77 -12.15
CA ARG A 81 -1.98 -20.65 -13.47
C ARG A 81 -2.10 -19.20 -13.90
N ARG A 82 -2.61 -18.34 -13.01
CA ARG A 82 -2.75 -16.91 -13.28
C ARG A 82 -1.40 -16.27 -13.62
N GLU A 83 -0.36 -16.52 -12.82
CA GLU A 83 0.98 -15.99 -13.06
C GLU A 83 1.57 -16.50 -14.39
N PHE A 84 1.46 -17.80 -14.67
CA PHE A 84 1.96 -18.41 -15.90
C PHE A 84 1.25 -17.84 -17.14
N GLU A 85 -0.08 -17.76 -17.12
CA GLU A 85 -0.87 -17.23 -18.24
C GLU A 85 -0.58 -15.74 -18.49
N ARG A 86 -0.44 -14.93 -17.44
CA ARG A 86 -0.09 -13.51 -17.60
C ARG A 86 1.34 -13.33 -18.11
N ALA A 87 2.31 -14.03 -17.54
CA ALA A 87 3.71 -13.92 -17.93
C ALA A 87 3.96 -14.36 -19.39
N THR A 88 3.21 -15.36 -19.87
CA THR A 88 3.33 -15.88 -21.25
C THR A 88 2.64 -15.02 -22.30
N LYS A 89 1.68 -14.16 -21.91
CA LYS A 89 1.00 -13.22 -22.81
C LYS A 89 1.87 -12.02 -23.20
N ILE A 90 2.79 -11.60 -22.33
CA ILE A 90 3.64 -10.44 -22.58
C ILE A 90 4.81 -10.83 -23.50
N PRO A 91 4.95 -10.22 -24.70
CA PRO A 91 6.10 -10.48 -25.55
C PRO A 91 7.41 -10.05 -24.87
N ALA A 92 8.47 -10.84 -25.00
CA ALA A 92 9.77 -10.54 -24.40
C ALA A 92 10.31 -9.15 -24.78
N ARG A 93 10.09 -8.71 -26.04
CA ARG A 93 10.42 -7.34 -26.50
C ARG A 93 9.75 -6.27 -25.63
N LEU A 94 8.44 -6.41 -25.40
CA LEU A 94 7.66 -5.44 -24.65
C LEU A 94 8.11 -5.38 -23.19
N ALA A 95 8.32 -6.53 -22.55
CA ALA A 95 8.85 -6.60 -21.19
C ALA A 95 10.22 -5.91 -21.06
N GLN A 96 11.13 -6.14 -22.01
CA GLN A 96 12.45 -5.51 -22.05
C GLN A 96 12.38 -3.99 -22.26
N GLU A 97 11.53 -3.53 -23.18
CA GLU A 97 11.35 -2.11 -23.45
C GLU A 97 10.74 -1.38 -22.25
N LEU A 98 9.72 -1.95 -21.61
CA LEU A 98 9.13 -1.43 -20.39
C LEU A 98 10.17 -1.30 -19.27
N ALA A 99 10.88 -2.39 -18.96
CA ALA A 99 11.89 -2.41 -17.88
C ALA A 99 12.99 -1.36 -18.09
N ARG A 100 13.51 -1.24 -19.33
CA ARG A 100 14.53 -0.23 -19.67
C ARG A 100 13.97 1.18 -19.52
N LEU A 101 12.75 1.42 -20.02
CA LEU A 101 12.17 2.75 -20.01
C LEU A 101 11.81 3.21 -18.59
N THR A 102 11.17 2.37 -17.78
CA THR A 102 10.75 2.73 -16.41
C THR A 102 11.94 2.97 -15.48
N SER A 103 13.03 2.21 -15.65
CA SER A 103 14.30 2.44 -14.91
C SER A 103 14.89 3.82 -15.19
N LEU A 104 14.93 4.25 -16.46
CA LEU A 104 15.41 5.58 -16.84
C LEU A 104 14.43 6.69 -16.42
N SER A 105 13.14 6.41 -16.58
CA SER A 105 12.03 7.33 -16.34
C SER A 105 11.98 7.88 -14.92
N GLN A 106 12.32 7.05 -13.93
CA GLN A 106 12.36 7.47 -12.52
C GLN A 106 13.38 8.60 -12.29
N GLY A 107 14.57 8.53 -12.89
CA GLY A 107 15.59 9.57 -12.78
C GLY A 107 15.16 10.87 -13.46
N ILE A 108 14.60 10.77 -14.67
CA ILE A 108 14.06 11.91 -15.42
C ILE A 108 12.92 12.59 -14.64
N TRP A 109 12.02 11.80 -14.05
CA TRP A 109 10.95 12.30 -13.19
C TRP A 109 11.50 13.02 -11.96
N ALA A 110 12.51 12.46 -11.30
CA ALA A 110 13.11 13.07 -10.11
C ALA A 110 13.73 14.44 -10.43
N GLU A 111 14.44 14.55 -11.56
CA GLU A 111 14.98 15.83 -12.04
C GLU A 111 13.87 16.83 -12.40
N ALA A 112 12.86 16.39 -13.16
CA ALA A 112 11.73 17.23 -13.54
C ALA A 112 10.96 17.75 -12.31
N ARG A 113 10.70 16.88 -11.32
CA ARG A 113 10.07 17.25 -10.05
C ARG A 113 10.91 18.24 -9.27
N ALA A 114 12.23 18.07 -9.21
CA ALA A 114 13.12 18.98 -8.51
C ALA A 114 13.18 20.39 -9.15
N ARG A 115 12.92 20.49 -10.46
CA ARG A 115 12.96 21.74 -11.22
C ARG A 115 11.59 22.32 -11.55
N ASP A 116 10.50 21.67 -11.15
CA ASP A 116 9.13 22.03 -11.55
C ASP A 116 8.94 22.04 -13.10
N GLU A 117 9.62 21.15 -13.82
CA GLU A 117 9.71 21.14 -15.31
C GLU A 117 8.93 19.97 -15.93
N VAL A 118 7.60 20.10 -16.06
CA VAL A 118 6.73 19.07 -16.68
C VAL A 118 7.18 18.69 -18.09
N ALA A 119 7.54 19.68 -18.90
CA ALA A 119 8.00 19.48 -20.28
C ALA A 119 9.22 18.55 -20.39
N HIS A 120 10.07 18.48 -19.36
CA HIS A 120 11.21 17.56 -19.33
C HIS A 120 10.77 16.09 -19.19
N PHE A 121 9.70 15.84 -18.45
CA PHE A 121 9.20 14.49 -18.17
C PHE A 121 8.20 13.96 -19.21
N LEU A 122 7.39 14.85 -19.81
CA LEU A 122 6.29 14.49 -20.73
C LEU A 122 6.67 13.53 -21.87
N PRO A 123 7.79 13.69 -22.59
CA PRO A 123 8.15 12.78 -23.68
C PRO A 123 8.34 11.34 -23.20
N ASN A 124 8.95 11.20 -22.01
CA ASN A 124 9.22 9.91 -21.41
C ASN A 124 7.94 9.30 -20.81
N LEU A 125 7.11 10.08 -20.11
CA LEU A 125 5.81 9.62 -19.62
C LEU A 125 4.92 9.12 -20.77
N SER A 126 4.93 9.82 -21.91
CA SER A 126 4.17 9.44 -23.10
C SER A 126 4.56 8.06 -23.63
N GLN A 127 5.87 7.74 -23.62
CA GLN A 127 6.36 6.42 -24.01
C GLN A 127 5.96 5.35 -22.99
N VAL A 128 6.00 5.65 -21.69
CA VAL A 128 5.57 4.72 -20.64
C VAL A 128 4.09 4.38 -20.83
N ILE A 129 3.22 5.38 -21.01
CA ILE A 129 1.79 5.16 -21.25
C ILE A 129 1.57 4.33 -22.52
N ALA A 130 2.29 4.61 -23.62
CA ALA A 130 2.16 3.85 -24.86
C ALA A 130 2.51 2.35 -24.66
N LEU A 131 3.60 2.04 -23.97
CA LEU A 131 3.99 0.66 -23.68
C LEU A 131 3.03 -0.01 -22.68
N LYS A 132 2.53 0.71 -21.67
CA LYS A 132 1.52 0.17 -20.74
C LYS A 132 0.19 -0.11 -21.43
N ARG A 133 -0.20 0.68 -22.43
CA ARG A 133 -1.36 0.36 -23.30
C ARG A 133 -1.11 -0.88 -24.16
N GLU A 134 0.11 -1.08 -24.68
CA GLU A 134 0.46 -2.32 -25.38
C GLU A 134 0.40 -3.54 -24.45
N GLU A 135 0.90 -3.41 -23.23
CA GLU A 135 0.86 -4.45 -22.20
C GLU A 135 -0.58 -4.80 -21.81
N ALA A 136 -1.40 -3.79 -21.54
CA ALA A 136 -2.84 -3.96 -21.31
C ALA A 136 -3.50 -4.72 -22.47
N ALA A 137 -3.20 -4.35 -23.72
CA ALA A 137 -3.76 -5.03 -24.88
C ALA A 137 -3.33 -6.50 -24.92
N ALA A 138 -2.07 -6.81 -24.61
CA ALA A 138 -1.56 -8.18 -24.55
C ALA A 138 -2.24 -9.01 -23.45
N LEU A 139 -2.42 -8.45 -22.26
CA LEU A 139 -3.07 -9.10 -21.12
C LEU A 139 -4.56 -9.38 -21.38
N SER A 140 -5.26 -8.43 -22.02
CA SER A 140 -6.67 -8.57 -22.39
C SER A 140 -6.93 -9.53 -23.55
N GLN A 141 -5.90 -10.04 -24.24
CA GLN A 141 -6.12 -11.00 -25.33
C GLN A 141 -6.86 -12.26 -24.83
N GLY A 142 -7.97 -12.56 -25.49
CA GLY A 142 -8.82 -13.71 -25.15
C GLY A 142 -9.66 -13.54 -23.88
N THR A 143 -9.77 -12.32 -23.33
CA THR A 143 -10.62 -12.01 -22.17
C THR A 143 -11.67 -10.95 -22.54
N ASN A 144 -12.64 -10.72 -21.65
CA ASN A 144 -13.60 -9.62 -21.76
C ASN A 144 -13.19 -8.40 -20.90
N ALA A 145 -11.99 -8.40 -20.34
CA ALA A 145 -11.52 -7.31 -19.48
C ALA A 145 -11.13 -6.10 -20.33
N ASP A 146 -11.51 -4.91 -19.88
CA ASP A 146 -10.99 -3.68 -20.50
C ASP A 146 -9.47 -3.53 -20.24
N ALA A 147 -8.84 -2.62 -20.98
CA ALA A 147 -7.39 -2.41 -20.90
C ALA A 147 -6.92 -1.97 -19.51
N TYR A 148 -7.72 -1.19 -18.79
CA TYR A 148 -7.37 -0.73 -17.45
C TYR A 148 -7.53 -1.86 -16.42
N ASP A 149 -8.61 -2.64 -16.51
CA ASP A 149 -8.86 -3.82 -15.67
C ASP A 149 -7.73 -4.84 -15.78
N ALA A 150 -7.18 -5.03 -16.98
CA ALA A 150 -6.05 -5.93 -17.17
C ALA A 150 -4.79 -5.52 -16.40
N LEU A 151 -4.54 -4.22 -16.24
CA LEU A 151 -3.43 -3.67 -15.45
C LEU A 151 -3.75 -3.66 -13.95
N LEU A 152 -4.97 -3.25 -13.57
CA LEU A 152 -5.46 -3.27 -12.18
C LEU A 152 -5.35 -4.66 -11.56
N ASP A 153 -5.65 -5.71 -12.34
CA ASP A 153 -5.64 -7.10 -11.89
C ASP A 153 -4.27 -7.54 -11.35
N ASP A 154 -3.14 -6.91 -11.75
CA ASP A 154 -1.81 -7.19 -11.15
C ASP A 154 -1.72 -6.86 -9.66
N TYR A 155 -2.54 -5.93 -9.18
CA TYR A 155 -2.47 -5.41 -7.81
C TYR A 155 -3.68 -5.81 -6.97
N GLU A 156 -4.87 -5.85 -7.59
CA GLU A 156 -6.12 -6.26 -6.94
C GLU A 156 -6.84 -7.31 -7.80
N PRO A 157 -6.43 -8.59 -7.73
CA PRO A 157 -7.00 -9.64 -8.56
C PRO A 157 -8.52 -9.72 -8.47
N GLY A 158 -9.17 -9.74 -9.63
CA GLY A 158 -10.64 -9.83 -9.75
C GLY A 158 -11.41 -8.53 -9.50
N ALA A 159 -10.75 -7.41 -9.17
CA ALA A 159 -11.39 -6.10 -9.15
C ALA A 159 -11.59 -5.54 -10.56
N THR A 160 -12.62 -4.72 -10.75
CA THR A 160 -12.89 -4.00 -12.00
C THR A 160 -13.01 -2.51 -11.76
N ALA A 161 -12.65 -1.72 -12.77
CA ALA A 161 -12.78 -0.27 -12.80
C ALA A 161 -14.24 0.14 -12.64
N GLU A 162 -15.19 -0.62 -13.20
CA GLU A 162 -16.62 -0.36 -13.01
C GLU A 162 -17.01 -0.44 -11.54
N TRP A 163 -16.62 -1.52 -10.85
CA TRP A 163 -16.92 -1.69 -9.43
C TRP A 163 -16.26 -0.60 -8.57
N ILE A 164 -14.97 -0.33 -8.80
CA ILE A 164 -14.22 0.71 -8.08
C ILE A 164 -14.84 2.09 -8.30
N ALA A 165 -15.21 2.43 -9.54
CA ALA A 165 -15.88 3.68 -9.86
C ALA A 165 -17.23 3.80 -9.13
N GLY A 166 -17.99 2.71 -9.04
CA GLY A 166 -19.23 2.65 -8.27
C GLY A 166 -19.03 2.92 -6.77
N VAL A 167 -18.01 2.31 -6.16
CA VAL A 167 -17.61 2.54 -4.76
C VAL A 167 -17.19 4.00 -4.55
N PHE A 168 -16.30 4.51 -5.39
CA PHE A 168 -15.81 5.88 -5.29
C PHE A 168 -16.91 6.92 -5.49
N GLY A 169 -17.86 6.65 -6.38
CA GLY A 169 -19.04 7.49 -6.59
C GLY A 169 -19.92 7.63 -5.33
N ARG A 170 -20.01 6.58 -4.50
CA ARG A 170 -20.73 6.62 -3.22
C ARG A 170 -19.93 7.28 -2.09
N MET A 171 -18.61 7.09 -2.08
CA MET A 171 -17.72 7.68 -1.08
C MET A 171 -17.52 9.19 -1.24
N ARG A 172 -17.27 9.64 -2.48
CA ARG A 172 -16.80 11.01 -2.77
C ARG A 172 -17.72 12.10 -2.20
N PRO A 173 -19.06 12.08 -2.35
CA PRO A 173 -19.92 13.14 -1.83
C PRO A 173 -19.85 13.29 -0.31
N ARG A 174 -19.80 12.17 0.44
CA ARG A 174 -19.72 12.18 1.90
C ARG A 174 -18.36 12.67 2.38
N LEU A 175 -17.27 12.26 1.71
CA LEU A 175 -15.91 12.72 2.04
C LEU A 175 -15.74 14.22 1.77
N VAL A 176 -16.23 14.73 0.63
CA VAL A 176 -16.18 16.17 0.33
C VAL A 176 -16.99 16.96 1.37
N ALA A 177 -18.20 16.52 1.71
CA ALA A 177 -19.01 17.19 2.72
C ALA A 177 -18.36 17.19 4.12
N LEU A 178 -17.78 16.06 4.55
CA LEU A 178 -17.06 15.99 5.82
C LEU A 178 -15.83 16.92 5.81
N ARG A 179 -15.07 16.91 4.72
CA ARG A 179 -13.91 17.76 4.52
C ARG A 179 -14.28 19.24 4.65
N GLU A 180 -15.31 19.70 3.94
CA GLU A 180 -15.76 21.10 3.98
C GLU A 180 -16.11 21.51 5.41
N GLN A 181 -16.88 20.69 6.13
CA GLN A 181 -17.25 20.96 7.52
C GLN A 181 -16.03 21.03 8.45
N VAL A 182 -15.08 20.12 8.29
CA VAL A 182 -13.84 20.08 9.09
C VAL A 182 -12.95 21.30 8.81
N LEU A 183 -12.85 21.74 7.56
CA LEU A 183 -12.03 22.89 7.18
C LEU A 183 -12.63 24.24 7.63
N ASP A 184 -13.95 24.31 7.81
CA ASP A 184 -14.64 25.47 8.37
C ASP A 184 -14.56 25.53 9.91
N ALA A 185 -14.16 24.44 10.57
CA ALA A 185 -14.04 24.36 12.02
C ALA A 185 -12.66 24.81 12.54
N PRO A 186 -12.54 25.20 13.82
CA PRO A 186 -11.26 25.57 14.42
C PRO A 186 -10.23 24.44 14.31
N VAL A 187 -9.07 24.76 13.75
CA VAL A 187 -7.99 23.79 13.54
C VAL A 187 -7.26 23.50 14.86
N PRO A 188 -7.07 22.22 15.24
CA PRO A 188 -6.26 21.85 16.41
C PRO A 188 -4.83 22.40 16.36
N GLU A 189 -4.27 22.70 17.53
CA GLU A 189 -2.87 23.11 17.69
C GLU A 189 -1.93 21.93 17.31
N PRO A 190 -0.93 22.14 16.44
CA PRO A 190 -0.02 21.06 16.07
C PRO A 190 1.01 20.79 17.18
N LEU A 191 1.58 19.59 17.16
CA LEU A 191 2.78 19.29 17.93
C LEU A 191 3.95 20.13 17.39
N LYS A 192 4.67 20.83 18.27
CA LYS A 192 5.81 21.68 17.95
C LYS A 192 6.99 21.34 18.84
N GLY A 193 8.18 21.28 18.26
CA GLY A 193 9.42 21.04 18.99
C GLY A 193 10.48 20.42 18.11
N GLU A 194 11.61 20.09 18.75
CA GLU A 194 12.66 19.26 18.17
C GLU A 194 12.72 17.94 18.94
N PHE A 195 12.67 16.84 18.20
CA PHE A 195 12.58 15.47 18.69
C PHE A 195 13.81 14.72 18.19
N PRO A 196 14.83 14.47 19.02
CA PRO A 196 16.08 13.87 18.57
C PRO A 196 15.88 12.51 17.94
N VAL A 197 16.64 12.22 16.88
CA VAL A 197 16.57 10.97 16.10
C VAL A 197 16.56 9.73 17.00
N GLU A 198 17.51 9.63 17.93
CA GLU A 198 17.64 8.48 18.83
C GLU A 198 16.41 8.27 19.73
N ALA A 199 15.78 9.35 20.18
CA ALA A 199 14.57 9.27 20.99
C ALA A 199 13.37 8.81 20.15
N GLN A 200 13.24 9.31 18.92
CA GLN A 200 12.22 8.83 17.99
C GLN A 200 12.39 7.34 17.70
N MET A 201 13.62 6.88 17.43
CA MET A 201 13.90 5.48 17.13
C MET A 201 13.62 4.54 18.32
N ARG A 202 13.76 5.01 19.57
CA ARG A 202 13.35 4.23 20.75
C ARG A 202 11.83 4.10 20.84
N VAL A 203 11.10 5.20 20.69
CA VAL A 203 9.62 5.18 20.65
C VAL A 203 9.10 4.33 19.48
N ALA A 204 9.73 4.40 18.30
CA ALA A 204 9.39 3.58 17.15
C ALA A 204 9.54 2.07 17.44
N ARG A 205 10.61 1.67 18.14
CA ARG A 205 10.78 0.27 18.57
C ARG A 205 9.71 -0.16 19.58
N ASP A 206 9.33 0.71 20.50
CA ASP A 206 8.24 0.41 21.43
C ASP A 206 6.90 0.29 20.72
N LEU A 207 6.64 1.15 19.72
CA LEU A 207 5.45 1.06 18.88
C LEU A 207 5.41 -0.25 18.10
N ALA A 208 6.48 -0.63 17.43
CA ALA A 208 6.55 -1.90 16.71
C ALA A 208 6.31 -3.09 17.67
N THR A 209 6.89 -3.05 18.87
CA THR A 209 6.68 -4.09 19.89
C THR A 209 5.23 -4.10 20.40
N ALA A 210 4.64 -2.93 20.67
CA ALA A 210 3.26 -2.80 21.12
C ALA A 210 2.26 -3.36 20.10
N PHE A 211 2.57 -3.23 18.80
CA PHE A 211 1.79 -3.80 17.69
C PHE A 211 2.20 -5.24 17.30
N GLY A 212 2.98 -5.92 18.15
CA GLY A 212 3.25 -7.35 18.02
C GLY A 212 4.26 -7.74 16.93
N TYR A 213 5.11 -6.81 16.49
CA TYR A 213 6.18 -7.12 15.53
C TYR A 213 7.18 -8.13 16.11
N ASP A 214 7.41 -9.24 15.40
CA ASP A 214 8.34 -10.27 15.83
C ASP A 214 9.78 -9.91 15.41
N TRP A 215 10.55 -9.38 16.37
CA TRP A 215 11.96 -9.03 16.20
C TRP A 215 12.88 -10.21 15.90
N THR A 216 12.45 -11.46 16.14
CA THR A 216 13.25 -12.64 15.78
C THR A 216 13.16 -13.00 14.30
N ARG A 217 12.17 -12.42 13.60
CA ARG A 217 11.84 -12.67 12.19
C ARG A 217 11.78 -11.36 11.38
N GLY A 218 12.51 -10.36 11.83
CA GLY A 218 12.46 -9.02 11.25
C GLY A 218 13.46 -8.04 11.87
N ARG A 219 13.47 -6.82 11.34
CA ARG A 219 14.27 -5.68 11.80
C ARG A 219 13.66 -4.35 11.32
N LEU A 220 14.02 -3.28 12.03
CA LEU A 220 13.66 -1.89 11.71
C LEU A 220 14.91 -1.09 11.34
N ASP A 221 14.90 -0.46 10.17
CA ASP A 221 15.99 0.37 9.63
C ASP A 221 15.49 1.72 9.12
N LEU A 222 16.41 2.60 8.72
CA LEU A 222 16.08 3.87 8.10
C LEU A 222 16.09 3.74 6.57
N ALA A 223 15.11 4.37 5.92
CA ALA A 223 15.05 4.55 4.47
C ALA A 223 14.52 5.95 4.13
N VAL A 224 14.73 6.39 2.89
CA VAL A 224 14.20 7.68 2.41
C VAL A 224 12.66 7.64 2.35
N HIS A 225 12.13 6.53 1.85
CA HIS A 225 10.71 6.22 1.83
C HIS A 225 10.49 4.97 2.67
N PRO A 226 9.66 5.03 3.74
CA PRO A 226 9.29 3.86 4.52
C PRO A 226 8.63 2.79 3.64
N PHE A 227 8.97 1.54 3.90
CA PHE A 227 8.40 0.36 3.26
C PHE A 227 8.63 -0.89 4.13
N SER A 228 7.83 -1.93 3.87
CA SER A 228 7.98 -3.28 4.36
C SER A 228 8.40 -4.21 3.22
N SER A 229 9.22 -5.21 3.53
CA SER A 229 9.74 -6.16 2.53
C SER A 229 9.98 -7.54 3.13
N GLY A 230 9.83 -8.57 2.29
CA GLY A 230 10.00 -9.97 2.67
C GLY A 230 8.67 -10.63 3.08
N SER A 231 8.73 -11.93 3.33
CA SER A 231 7.58 -12.72 3.78
C SER A 231 7.99 -13.84 4.73
N GLY A 232 7.05 -14.32 5.54
CA GLY A 232 7.30 -15.42 6.47
C GLY A 232 8.33 -15.07 7.56
N ASN A 233 9.52 -15.66 7.47
CA ASN A 233 10.52 -15.64 8.55
C ASN A 233 11.57 -14.51 8.47
N ASP A 234 11.54 -13.67 7.44
CA ASP A 234 12.41 -12.50 7.31
C ASP A 234 11.58 -11.37 6.70
N VAL A 235 10.87 -10.64 7.56
CA VAL A 235 9.99 -9.52 7.17
C VAL A 235 10.54 -8.25 7.80
N ARG A 236 11.07 -7.35 6.99
CA ARG A 236 11.80 -6.16 7.40
C ARG A 236 10.95 -4.93 7.19
N ILE A 237 11.05 -3.98 8.10
CA ILE A 237 10.38 -2.69 8.01
C ILE A 237 11.42 -1.57 8.00
N THR A 238 11.07 -0.46 7.39
CA THR A 238 11.87 0.76 7.44
C THR A 238 11.02 1.93 7.92
N THR A 239 11.67 2.96 8.43
CA THR A 239 11.02 4.22 8.77
C THR A 239 11.89 5.39 8.35
N ARG A 240 11.38 6.60 8.50
CA ARG A 240 12.13 7.84 8.29
C ARG A 240 11.98 8.74 9.49
N VAL A 241 13.00 9.55 9.76
CA VAL A 241 13.01 10.47 10.89
C VAL A 241 13.02 11.90 10.39
N GLN A 242 12.18 12.74 11.00
CA GLN A 242 12.21 14.18 10.86
C GLN A 242 12.21 14.80 12.25
N GLU A 243 13.25 15.54 12.62
CA GLU A 243 13.40 16.06 13.98
C GLU A 243 12.29 17.05 14.38
N THR A 244 11.67 17.72 13.41
CA THR A 244 10.56 18.66 13.66
C THR A 244 9.18 18.03 13.61
N ASP A 245 9.08 16.76 13.16
CA ASP A 245 7.81 16.06 13.02
C ASP A 245 7.99 14.55 13.31
N PRO A 246 7.84 14.14 14.57
CA PRO A 246 8.06 12.74 14.96
C PRO A 246 6.96 11.82 14.45
N PHE A 247 5.81 12.33 13.98
CA PHE A 247 4.74 11.52 13.42
C PHE A 247 5.14 10.84 12.12
N ASN A 248 6.09 11.43 11.38
CA ASN A 248 6.73 10.79 10.23
C ASN A 248 7.46 9.49 10.60
N CYS A 249 8.06 9.40 11.79
CA CYS A 249 8.70 8.18 12.24
C CYS A 249 7.67 7.21 12.81
N PHE A 250 6.81 7.69 13.71
CA PHE A 250 5.91 6.84 14.49
C PHE A 250 4.84 6.19 13.64
N TYR A 251 4.11 6.97 12.84
CA TYR A 251 3.02 6.42 12.05
C TYR A 251 3.52 5.66 10.83
N SER A 252 4.66 6.02 10.24
CA SER A 252 5.31 5.15 9.26
C SER A 252 5.73 3.81 9.88
N THR A 253 6.30 3.81 11.09
CA THR A 253 6.61 2.53 11.75
C THR A 253 5.36 1.70 12.02
N ILE A 254 4.28 2.28 12.54
CA ILE A 254 3.04 1.52 12.79
C ILE A 254 2.44 1.00 11.46
N HIS A 255 2.46 1.82 10.41
CA HIS A 255 2.00 1.46 9.08
C HIS A 255 2.77 0.25 8.52
N GLU A 256 4.11 0.32 8.51
CA GLU A 256 4.95 -0.77 8.04
C GLU A 256 4.86 -2.02 8.93
N VAL A 257 4.61 -1.85 10.23
CA VAL A 257 4.32 -2.98 11.13
C VAL A 257 3.01 -3.65 10.78
N GLY A 258 1.96 -2.93 10.39
CA GLY A 258 0.71 -3.55 9.94
C GLY A 258 0.89 -4.38 8.68
N HIS A 259 1.68 -3.89 7.72
CA HIS A 259 2.13 -4.67 6.57
C HIS A 259 2.93 -5.91 6.99
N ALA A 260 3.95 -5.74 7.83
CA ALA A 260 4.80 -6.84 8.26
C ALA A 260 4.07 -7.87 9.11
N ALA A 261 3.12 -7.45 9.94
CA ALA A 261 2.29 -8.32 10.75
C ALA A 261 1.45 -9.25 9.88
N TYR A 262 0.94 -8.77 8.73
CA TYR A 262 0.28 -9.65 7.78
C TYR A 262 1.23 -10.77 7.37
N GLU A 263 2.40 -10.43 6.83
CA GLU A 263 3.37 -11.38 6.30
C GLU A 263 3.96 -12.33 7.36
N GLN A 264 4.21 -11.85 8.58
CA GLN A 264 4.75 -12.66 9.68
C GLN A 264 3.73 -13.67 10.21
N ASN A 265 2.44 -13.35 10.15
CA ASN A 265 1.36 -14.16 10.72
C ASN A 265 0.79 -15.20 9.76
N ILE A 266 1.15 -15.18 8.47
CA ILE A 266 0.77 -16.22 7.52
C ILE A 266 1.22 -17.59 8.04
N ASP A 267 0.34 -18.59 7.86
CA ASP A 267 0.61 -19.96 8.31
C ASP A 267 1.94 -20.48 7.75
N GLN A 268 2.78 -21.03 8.63
CA GLN A 268 4.13 -21.46 8.28
C GLN A 268 4.14 -22.63 7.28
N SER A 269 3.03 -23.36 7.14
CA SER A 269 2.88 -24.38 6.09
C SER A 269 2.83 -23.80 4.67
N TYR A 270 2.57 -22.49 4.53
CA TYR A 270 2.55 -21.78 3.24
C TYR A 270 3.87 -21.15 2.86
N LEU A 271 4.92 -21.26 3.68
CA LEU A 271 6.25 -20.74 3.35
C LEU A 271 6.71 -21.23 1.96
N LEU A 272 7.18 -20.28 1.15
CA LEU A 272 7.65 -20.53 -0.20
C LEU A 272 6.59 -21.18 -1.10
N THR A 273 5.32 -20.88 -0.87
CA THR A 273 4.23 -21.24 -1.78
C THR A 273 3.53 -19.96 -2.24
N PRO A 274 2.73 -20.01 -3.31
CA PRO A 274 1.93 -18.86 -3.74
C PRO A 274 0.95 -18.33 -2.69
N LEU A 275 0.65 -19.10 -1.63
CA LEU A 275 -0.19 -18.67 -0.52
C LEU A 275 0.59 -17.97 0.59
N GLY A 276 1.92 -18.05 0.57
CA GLY A 276 2.83 -17.50 1.59
C GLY A 276 3.06 -15.99 1.49
N ARG A 277 2.03 -15.25 1.08
CA ARG A 277 2.00 -13.80 0.86
C ARG A 277 0.59 -13.25 1.10
N GLY A 278 0.45 -11.94 1.25
CA GLY A 278 -0.85 -11.27 1.29
C GLY A 278 -1.70 -11.49 0.02
N ALA A 279 -3.03 -11.40 0.17
CA ALA A 279 -3.97 -11.73 -0.91
C ALA A 279 -4.00 -10.71 -2.06
N SER A 280 -3.79 -9.43 -1.78
CA SER A 280 -3.68 -8.32 -2.74
C SER A 280 -3.06 -7.10 -2.10
N MET A 281 -2.73 -6.07 -2.89
CA MET A 281 -2.27 -4.79 -2.36
C MET A 281 -3.32 -4.08 -1.51
N GLY A 282 -4.61 -4.14 -1.88
CA GLY A 282 -5.70 -3.56 -1.09
C GLY A 282 -5.89 -4.28 0.25
N VAL A 283 -5.84 -5.61 0.28
CA VAL A 283 -5.87 -6.35 1.55
C VAL A 283 -4.62 -6.05 2.38
N HIS A 284 -3.45 -5.94 1.75
CA HIS A 284 -2.20 -5.63 2.45
C HIS A 284 -2.21 -4.21 3.06
N GLU A 285 -2.70 -3.22 2.32
CA GLU A 285 -2.91 -1.85 2.80
C GLU A 285 -3.98 -1.76 3.88
N SER A 286 -5.00 -2.64 3.86
CA SER A 286 -5.99 -2.68 4.94
C SER A 286 -5.36 -2.99 6.30
N GLN A 287 -4.28 -3.79 6.31
CA GLN A 287 -3.56 -4.14 7.53
C GLN A 287 -2.74 -2.94 8.02
N SER A 288 -1.95 -2.30 7.14
CA SER A 288 -1.21 -1.09 7.52
C SER A 288 -2.13 0.01 8.02
N ARG A 289 -3.25 0.26 7.34
CA ARG A 289 -4.22 1.30 7.72
C ARG A 289 -4.96 0.99 9.01
N SER A 290 -5.41 -0.24 9.22
CA SER A 290 -6.06 -0.63 10.49
C SER A 290 -5.15 -0.38 11.69
N TYR A 291 -3.85 -0.70 11.54
CA TYR A 291 -2.86 -0.52 12.58
C TYR A 291 -2.53 0.96 12.77
N GLU A 292 -2.22 1.68 11.69
CA GLU A 292 -1.85 3.10 11.72
C GLU A 292 -2.99 3.97 12.25
N ASN A 293 -4.18 3.86 11.65
CA ASN A 293 -5.25 4.83 11.79
C ASN A 293 -6.30 4.39 12.82
N GLN A 294 -7.00 3.29 12.58
CA GLN A 294 -8.10 2.85 13.43
C GLN A 294 -7.66 2.42 14.83
N LEU A 295 -6.43 1.92 14.98
CA LEU A 295 -5.80 1.59 16.26
C LEU A 295 -4.84 2.69 16.71
N GLY A 296 -3.78 2.98 15.94
CA GLY A 296 -2.68 3.87 16.34
C GLY A 296 -3.03 5.36 16.46
N ARG A 297 -3.99 5.85 15.67
CA ARG A 297 -4.53 7.22 15.76
C ARG A 297 -5.84 7.28 16.54
N SER A 298 -6.26 6.20 17.20
CA SER A 298 -7.42 6.19 18.08
C SER A 298 -7.16 7.02 19.34
N ARG A 299 -8.22 7.63 19.89
CA ARG A 299 -8.18 8.41 21.12
C ARG A 299 -7.51 7.65 22.28
N ALA A 300 -7.87 6.37 22.44
CA ALA A 300 -7.32 5.50 23.47
C ALA A 300 -5.80 5.31 23.32
N PHE A 301 -5.33 4.93 22.13
CA PHE A 301 -3.90 4.65 21.92
C PHE A 301 -3.04 5.92 21.93
N THR A 302 -3.55 7.04 21.40
CA THR A 302 -2.81 8.30 21.41
C THR A 302 -2.53 8.81 22.82
N GLY A 303 -3.41 8.54 23.79
CA GLY A 303 -3.17 8.85 25.19
C GLY A 303 -1.97 8.08 25.77
N TRP A 304 -1.85 6.79 25.43
CA TRP A 304 -0.67 6.00 25.77
C TRP A 304 0.60 6.54 25.09
N LEU A 305 0.55 6.84 23.79
CA LEU A 305 1.69 7.37 23.04
C LEU A 305 2.19 8.69 23.63
N PHE A 306 1.27 9.60 23.99
CA PHE A 306 1.61 10.85 24.67
C PHE A 306 2.40 10.62 25.96
N ARG A 307 1.92 9.71 26.82
CA ARG A 307 2.62 9.36 28.05
C ARG A 307 3.97 8.70 27.78
N ARG A 308 4.06 7.84 26.76
CA ARG A 308 5.32 7.18 26.37
C ARG A 308 6.35 8.18 25.85
N MET A 309 5.95 9.15 25.05
CA MET A 309 6.82 10.24 24.59
C MET A 309 7.33 11.08 25.76
N ARG A 310 6.46 11.45 26.71
CA ARG A 310 6.90 12.15 27.93
C ARG A 310 7.85 11.32 28.78
N ALA A 311 7.62 10.02 28.91
CA ALA A 311 8.51 9.10 29.62
C ALA A 311 9.89 8.97 28.94
N GLU A 312 9.96 9.18 27.62
CA GLU A 312 11.20 9.27 26.86
C GLU A 312 11.94 10.61 27.04
N GLY A 313 11.36 11.54 27.80
CA GLY A 313 11.91 12.89 28.02
C GLY A 313 11.64 13.85 26.85
N LEU A 314 10.74 13.53 25.93
CA LEU A 314 10.35 14.43 24.85
C LEU A 314 9.47 15.55 25.39
N ALA A 315 9.87 16.80 25.14
CA ALA A 315 9.09 17.97 25.51
C ALA A 315 7.92 18.16 24.54
N LEU A 316 6.69 18.16 25.08
CA LEU A 316 5.46 18.34 24.30
C LEU A 316 4.84 19.69 24.65
N ASN A 317 4.57 20.53 23.65
CA ASN A 317 3.86 21.80 23.82
C ASN A 317 2.36 21.61 24.17
N LEU A 318 1.84 20.40 24.02
CA LEU A 318 0.44 20.07 24.23
C LEU A 318 0.18 19.72 25.71
N PRO A 319 -0.90 20.24 26.31
CA PRO A 319 -1.13 20.16 27.75
C PRO A 319 -1.43 18.74 28.23
N ASP A 320 -2.23 17.99 27.46
CA ASP A 320 -2.79 16.69 27.82
C ASP A 320 -2.96 15.76 26.60
N GLU A 321 -3.45 14.55 26.89
CA GLU A 321 -3.68 13.47 25.93
C GLU A 321 -4.74 13.82 24.87
N GLU A 322 -5.73 14.62 25.24
CA GLU A 322 -6.81 15.05 24.34
C GLU A 322 -6.31 16.05 23.30
N ALA A 323 -5.51 17.03 23.73
CA ALA A 323 -4.85 17.94 22.81
C ALA A 323 -3.88 17.20 21.88
N PHE A 324 -3.19 16.16 22.37
CA PHE A 324 -2.32 15.32 21.56
C PHE A 324 -3.10 14.49 20.54
N TYR A 325 -4.21 13.86 20.94
CA TYR A 325 -5.12 13.16 20.02
C TYR A 325 -5.62 14.07 18.90
N ALA A 326 -6.02 15.31 19.24
CA ALA A 326 -6.45 16.30 18.27
C ALA A 326 -5.31 16.73 17.31
N ALA A 327 -4.08 16.86 17.82
CA ALA A 327 -2.91 17.20 16.99
C ALA A 327 -2.52 16.07 16.02
N VAL A 328 -2.56 14.81 16.46
CA VAL A 328 -2.29 13.62 15.64
C VAL A 328 -3.27 13.50 14.47
N ASN A 329 -4.53 13.87 14.69
CA ASN A 329 -5.62 13.74 13.74
C ASN A 329 -5.99 15.08 13.09
N ARG A 330 -5.05 16.02 13.06
CA ARG A 330 -5.26 17.32 12.45
C ARG A 330 -5.41 17.17 10.93
N VAL A 331 -6.56 17.60 10.43
CA VAL A 331 -6.87 17.77 9.01
C VAL A 331 -6.36 19.12 8.54
N GLN A 332 -5.66 19.14 7.41
CA GLN A 332 -5.14 20.36 6.81
C GLN A 332 -5.21 20.31 5.28
N PRO A 333 -5.47 21.45 4.60
CA PRO A 333 -5.29 21.52 3.16
C PRO A 333 -3.83 21.23 2.81
N GLY A 334 -3.62 20.35 1.85
CA GLY A 334 -2.29 19.98 1.39
C GLY A 334 -2.35 19.39 -0.01
N PHE A 335 -1.23 19.46 -0.72
CA PHE A 335 -1.10 18.92 -2.06
C PHE A 335 -0.65 17.45 -2.07
N ILE A 336 0.06 17.04 -1.03
CA ILE A 336 0.84 15.80 -1.00
C ILE A 336 0.01 14.66 -0.38
N ARG A 337 -0.37 13.67 -1.20
CA ARG A 337 -1.12 12.47 -0.87
C ARG A 337 -0.48 11.68 0.27
N THR A 338 0.84 11.47 0.25
CA THR A 338 1.53 10.71 1.31
C THR A 338 1.54 11.43 2.65
N GLU A 339 1.21 12.72 2.67
CA GLU A 339 1.12 13.56 3.87
C GLU A 339 -0.33 13.95 4.19
N ALA A 340 -1.29 13.46 3.39
CA ALA A 340 -2.69 13.77 3.55
C ALA A 340 -3.28 13.02 4.75
N ASP A 341 -4.18 13.68 5.46
CA ASP A 341 -4.95 13.08 6.54
C ASP A 341 -5.99 12.06 6.04
N GLU A 342 -6.61 11.33 6.97
CA GLU A 342 -7.58 10.28 6.69
C GLU A 342 -8.81 10.73 5.88
N VAL A 343 -9.17 12.02 5.93
CA VAL A 343 -10.31 12.57 5.18
C VAL A 343 -9.91 12.88 3.74
N HIS A 344 -8.77 13.54 3.54
CA HIS A 344 -8.29 13.94 2.21
C HIS A 344 -7.71 12.79 1.39
N TYR A 345 -7.05 11.81 2.05
CA TYR A 345 -6.24 10.80 1.39
C TYR A 345 -6.99 10.05 0.27
N ASN A 346 -8.23 9.64 0.53
CA ASN A 346 -9.03 8.89 -0.45
C ASN A 346 -9.37 9.74 -1.69
N LEU A 347 -9.62 11.05 -1.54
CA LEU A 347 -9.89 11.94 -2.68
C LEU A 347 -8.68 12.01 -3.64
N HIS A 348 -7.45 11.99 -3.11
CA HIS A 348 -6.24 11.98 -3.94
C HIS A 348 -6.15 10.72 -4.80
N ILE A 349 -6.58 9.57 -4.24
CA ILE A 349 -6.63 8.29 -4.95
C ILE A 349 -7.69 8.31 -6.03
N MET A 350 -8.90 8.76 -5.71
CA MET A 350 -10.00 8.76 -6.68
C MET A 350 -9.72 9.69 -7.88
N MET A 351 -9.03 10.82 -7.66
CA MET A 351 -8.54 11.66 -8.76
C MET A 351 -7.56 10.91 -9.67
N ARG A 352 -6.56 10.24 -9.09
CA ARG A 352 -5.56 9.48 -9.86
C ARG A 352 -6.20 8.34 -10.63
N PHE A 353 -7.12 7.61 -10.02
CA PHE A 353 -7.89 6.55 -10.68
C PHE A 353 -8.63 7.05 -11.93
N ASP A 354 -9.33 8.19 -11.83
CA ASP A 354 -10.06 8.75 -12.98
C ASP A 354 -9.11 9.18 -14.10
N LEU A 355 -7.97 9.80 -13.74
CA LEU A 355 -6.94 10.20 -14.71
C LEU A 355 -6.29 8.98 -15.37
N GLU A 356 -5.93 7.95 -14.62
CA GLU A 356 -5.32 6.73 -15.17
C GLU A 356 -6.24 6.03 -16.15
N ARG A 357 -7.54 5.93 -15.84
CA ARG A 357 -8.51 5.32 -16.76
C ARG A 357 -8.57 6.07 -18.08
N ALA A 358 -8.63 7.40 -18.05
CA ALA A 358 -8.61 8.22 -19.26
C ALA A 358 -7.28 8.08 -20.02
N LEU A 359 -6.15 8.03 -19.31
CA LEU A 359 -4.83 7.80 -19.89
C LEU A 359 -4.69 6.41 -20.52
N ILE A 360 -5.28 5.35 -19.96
CA ILE A 360 -5.18 4.00 -20.55
C ILE A 360 -6.18 3.83 -21.71
N ALA A 361 -7.39 4.39 -21.58
CA ALA A 361 -8.42 4.34 -22.63
C ALA A 361 -8.04 5.13 -23.90
N GLY A 362 -7.19 6.15 -23.77
CA GLY A 362 -6.85 7.05 -24.89
C GLY A 362 -7.59 8.37 -24.89
N ASP A 363 -8.52 8.57 -23.95
CA ASP A 363 -9.35 9.77 -23.84
C ASP A 363 -8.58 10.98 -23.27
N LEU A 364 -7.46 10.74 -22.57
CA LEU A 364 -6.53 11.76 -22.10
C LEU A 364 -5.14 11.53 -22.68
N LEU A 365 -4.55 12.58 -23.25
CA LEU A 365 -3.16 12.59 -23.68
C LEU A 365 -2.23 13.04 -22.53
N ALA A 366 -1.01 12.53 -22.51
CA ALA A 366 -0.02 12.91 -21.51
C ALA A 366 0.26 14.43 -21.51
N SER A 367 0.20 15.09 -22.68
CA SER A 367 0.38 16.54 -22.81
C SER A 367 -0.66 17.37 -22.06
N ASP A 368 -1.86 16.83 -21.87
CA ASP A 368 -3.00 17.53 -21.26
C ASP A 368 -3.13 17.17 -19.77
N LEU A 369 -2.29 16.26 -19.27
CA LEU A 369 -2.37 15.69 -17.93
C LEU A 369 -2.17 16.74 -16.83
N GLU A 370 -1.29 17.73 -17.03
CA GLU A 370 -1.07 18.79 -16.06
C GLU A 370 -2.35 19.62 -15.84
N THR A 371 -3.00 20.02 -16.93
CA THR A 371 -4.26 20.76 -16.88
C THR A 371 -5.36 19.91 -16.27
N ALA A 372 -5.53 18.66 -16.73
CA ALA A 372 -6.55 17.75 -16.20
C ALA A 372 -6.35 17.48 -14.69
N TRP A 373 -5.10 17.35 -14.24
CA TRP A 373 -4.77 17.25 -12.82
C TRP A 373 -5.20 18.48 -12.05
N ASN A 374 -4.80 19.67 -12.51
CA ASN A 374 -5.06 20.92 -11.79
C ASN A 374 -6.57 21.22 -11.70
N ASP A 375 -7.31 20.98 -12.77
CA ASP A 375 -8.77 21.12 -12.80
C ASP A 375 -9.44 20.16 -11.81
N ARG A 376 -8.99 18.90 -11.79
CA ARG A 376 -9.56 17.91 -10.89
C ARG A 376 -9.19 18.16 -9.42
N PHE A 377 -7.96 18.61 -9.19
CA PHE A 377 -7.50 18.98 -7.85
C PHE A 377 -8.31 20.15 -7.30
N LEU A 378 -8.58 21.18 -8.13
CA LEU A 378 -9.45 22.29 -7.73
C LEU A 378 -10.87 21.81 -7.41
N ALA A 379 -11.44 20.90 -8.21
CA ALA A 379 -12.79 20.39 -7.98
C ALA A 379 -12.92 19.57 -6.68
N ASP A 380 -11.95 18.70 -6.39
CA ASP A 380 -12.01 17.81 -5.23
C ASP A 380 -11.50 18.48 -3.93
N PHE A 381 -10.56 19.42 -4.03
CA PHE A 381 -9.87 20.04 -2.90
C PHE A 381 -10.07 21.56 -2.77
N GLY A 382 -10.81 22.20 -3.68
CA GLY A 382 -11.04 23.66 -3.63
C GLY A 382 -9.77 24.51 -3.65
N THR A 383 -8.62 23.93 -4.07
CA THR A 383 -7.30 24.57 -4.00
C THR A 383 -6.66 24.55 -5.38
N VAL A 384 -6.07 25.67 -5.78
CA VAL A 384 -5.30 25.75 -7.02
C VAL A 384 -3.90 25.20 -6.78
N VAL A 385 -3.47 24.25 -7.60
CA VAL A 385 -2.10 23.72 -7.56
C VAL A 385 -1.12 24.85 -7.89
N ASP A 386 -0.17 25.08 -6.99
CA ASP A 386 0.76 26.21 -7.04
C ASP A 386 1.99 25.93 -7.91
N ARG A 387 2.41 24.66 -8.02
CA ARG A 387 3.53 24.23 -8.85
C ARG A 387 3.45 22.75 -9.25
N PRO A 388 4.08 22.34 -10.36
CA PRO A 388 4.08 20.96 -10.84
C PRO A 388 4.52 19.89 -9.84
N ALA A 389 5.52 20.16 -9.00
CA ALA A 389 5.98 19.21 -7.98
C ALA A 389 4.93 18.93 -6.89
N ASN A 390 3.99 19.84 -6.68
CA ASN A 390 2.81 19.66 -5.84
C ASN A 390 1.63 19.08 -6.66
N GLY A 391 1.66 19.24 -7.98
CA GLY A 391 0.71 18.69 -8.95
C GLY A 391 1.09 17.32 -9.50
N MET A 392 1.00 17.15 -10.82
CA MET A 392 1.18 15.86 -11.50
C MET A 392 2.56 15.20 -11.30
N LEU A 393 3.61 15.96 -10.93
CA LEU A 393 4.94 15.42 -10.67
C LEU A 393 5.12 14.92 -9.23
N GLN A 394 4.09 15.04 -8.39
CA GLN A 394 4.13 14.67 -6.99
C GLN A 394 4.56 13.22 -6.74
N ASP A 395 4.00 12.29 -7.51
CA ASP A 395 4.12 10.84 -7.29
C ASP A 395 4.98 10.17 -8.36
N VAL A 396 5.81 9.22 -7.94
CA VAL A 396 6.71 8.46 -8.82
C VAL A 396 6.00 7.41 -9.69
N HIS A 397 4.82 6.94 -9.26
CA HIS A 397 4.14 5.74 -9.77
C HIS A 397 4.05 5.66 -11.31
N TRP A 398 3.58 6.72 -11.97
CA TRP A 398 3.47 6.73 -13.43
C TRP A 398 4.82 6.76 -14.15
N SER A 399 5.87 7.29 -13.53
CA SER A 399 7.22 7.23 -14.09
C SER A 399 7.73 5.78 -14.14
N VAL A 400 7.36 4.95 -13.16
CA VAL A 400 7.76 3.55 -13.08
C VAL A 400 6.70 2.58 -13.62
N GLY A 401 5.67 3.09 -14.33
CA GLY A 401 4.68 2.27 -15.02
C GLY A 401 3.62 1.61 -14.14
N LEU A 402 3.43 2.08 -12.91
CA LEU A 402 2.42 1.58 -11.97
C LEU A 402 1.04 2.21 -12.25
N PHE A 403 0.33 1.67 -13.24
CA PHE A 403 -1.05 2.02 -13.58
C PHE A 403 -2.00 0.94 -13.08
N GLY A 404 -3.13 1.30 -12.46
CA GLY A 404 -3.99 0.36 -11.74
C GLY A 404 -3.59 0.15 -10.28
N TYR A 405 -2.49 0.76 -9.83
CA TYR A 405 -1.94 0.58 -8.48
C TYR A 405 -2.64 1.47 -7.45
N PHE A 406 -2.83 2.77 -7.75
CA PHE A 406 -3.39 3.72 -6.77
C PHE A 406 -4.72 3.30 -6.14
N PRO A 407 -5.70 2.72 -6.86
CA PRO A 407 -6.98 2.35 -6.28
C PRO A 407 -6.86 1.42 -5.08
N THR A 408 -5.82 0.59 -5.04
CA THR A 408 -5.58 -0.36 -3.94
C THR A 408 -5.38 0.35 -2.61
N TYR A 409 -4.87 1.58 -2.61
CA TYR A 409 -4.77 2.40 -1.40
C TYR A 409 -6.12 2.76 -0.80
N ALA A 410 -7.09 3.14 -1.64
CA ALA A 410 -8.44 3.47 -1.17
C ALA A 410 -9.24 2.20 -0.81
N LEU A 411 -9.03 1.11 -1.53
CA LEU A 411 -9.57 -0.20 -1.16
C LEU A 411 -9.03 -0.68 0.19
N GLY A 412 -7.74 -0.43 0.47
CA GLY A 412 -7.14 -0.69 1.78
C GLY A 412 -7.86 0.06 2.90
N ASN A 413 -8.12 1.36 2.74
CA ASN A 413 -8.92 2.12 3.71
C ASN A 413 -10.33 1.56 3.86
N LEU A 414 -11.00 1.19 2.76
CA LEU A 414 -12.34 0.60 2.79
C LEU A 414 -12.34 -0.70 3.60
N TYR A 415 -11.45 -1.62 3.27
CA TYR A 415 -11.31 -2.89 3.97
C TYR A 415 -10.91 -2.69 5.44
N ALA A 416 -10.04 -1.74 5.75
CA ALA A 416 -9.69 -1.40 7.13
C ALA A 416 -10.90 -0.94 7.95
N GLY A 417 -11.81 -0.15 7.35
CA GLY A 417 -13.08 0.22 7.96
C GLY A 417 -13.95 -1.00 8.28
N CYS A 418 -14.12 -1.92 7.31
CA CYS A 418 -14.88 -3.15 7.52
C CYS A 418 -14.27 -4.05 8.60
N LEU A 419 -12.95 -4.26 8.56
CA LEU A 419 -12.23 -5.10 9.52
C LEU A 419 -12.31 -4.52 10.92
N THR A 420 -12.14 -3.21 11.06
CA THR A 420 -12.22 -2.53 12.36
C THR A 420 -13.63 -2.60 12.94
N GLN A 421 -14.68 -2.47 12.12
CA GLN A 421 -16.05 -2.62 12.60
C GLN A 421 -16.28 -4.03 13.17
N ALA A 422 -15.87 -5.07 12.45
CA ALA A 422 -16.00 -6.46 12.91
C ALA A 422 -15.16 -6.72 14.18
N LEU A 423 -13.91 -6.25 14.18
CA LEU A 423 -12.98 -6.37 15.31
C LEU A 423 -13.55 -5.72 16.57
N ARG A 424 -14.08 -4.50 16.48
CA ARG A 424 -14.67 -3.79 17.62
C ARG A 424 -15.97 -4.41 18.12
N ALA A 425 -16.75 -5.05 17.23
CA ALA A 425 -17.91 -5.81 17.64
C ALA A 425 -17.54 -7.06 18.45
N ASP A 426 -16.45 -7.75 18.06
CA ASP A 426 -15.93 -8.93 18.76
C ASP A 426 -15.17 -8.56 20.06
N LEU A 427 -14.62 -7.34 20.16
CA LEU A 427 -13.77 -6.88 21.26
C LEU A 427 -14.32 -5.58 21.91
N PRO A 428 -15.39 -5.65 22.72
CA PRO A 428 -16.02 -4.45 23.30
C PRO A 428 -15.13 -3.69 24.28
N ASP A 429 -14.16 -4.35 24.92
CA ASP A 429 -13.24 -3.74 25.89
C ASP A 429 -11.93 -3.22 25.25
N LEU A 430 -11.85 -3.18 23.91
CA LEU A 430 -10.63 -2.87 23.17
C LEU A 430 -9.98 -1.54 23.60
N ASP A 431 -10.77 -0.48 23.74
CA ASP A 431 -10.23 0.84 24.07
C ASP A 431 -9.56 0.86 25.46
N GLY A 432 -10.02 0.02 26.40
CA GLY A 432 -9.38 -0.17 27.68
C GLY A 432 -7.96 -0.74 27.57
N ALA A 433 -7.76 -1.72 26.69
CA ALA A 433 -6.45 -2.30 26.39
C ALA A 433 -5.55 -1.32 25.61
N LEU A 434 -6.09 -0.68 24.57
CA LEU A 434 -5.37 0.32 23.77
C LEU A 434 -4.88 1.49 24.62
N SER A 435 -5.65 1.91 25.62
CA SER A 435 -5.24 2.98 26.56
C SER A 435 -4.00 2.62 27.38
N GLN A 436 -3.66 1.33 27.47
CA GLN A 436 -2.46 0.82 28.17
C GLN A 436 -1.33 0.47 27.19
N GLY A 437 -1.52 0.70 25.88
CA GLY A 437 -0.58 0.32 24.84
C GLY A 437 -0.61 -1.17 24.51
N ASP A 438 -1.61 -1.92 25.00
CA ASP A 438 -1.79 -3.33 24.69
C ASP A 438 -2.70 -3.48 23.46
N THR A 439 -2.12 -3.93 22.35
CA THR A 439 -2.85 -4.19 21.11
C THR A 439 -3.06 -5.68 20.85
N SER A 440 -2.62 -6.56 21.76
CA SER A 440 -2.51 -8.00 21.53
C SER A 440 -3.84 -8.66 21.16
N ALA A 441 -4.96 -8.21 21.75
CA ALA A 441 -6.29 -8.69 21.41
C ALA A 441 -6.67 -8.33 19.96
N ALA A 442 -6.37 -7.10 19.52
CA ALA A 442 -6.67 -6.64 18.17
C ALA A 442 -5.78 -7.29 17.12
N THR A 443 -4.47 -7.36 17.36
CA THR A 443 -3.52 -8.00 16.44
C THR A 443 -3.72 -9.50 16.38
N GLY A 444 -4.08 -10.15 17.50
CA GLY A 444 -4.51 -11.54 17.56
C GLY A 444 -5.78 -11.81 16.75
N TRP A 445 -6.79 -10.92 16.83
CA TRP A 445 -8.00 -11.03 16.00
C TRP A 445 -7.67 -10.95 14.51
N MET A 446 -6.84 -9.97 14.10
CA MET A 446 -6.41 -9.82 12.70
C MET A 446 -5.64 -11.06 12.21
N LYS A 447 -4.75 -11.59 13.06
CA LYS A 447 -4.02 -12.84 12.80
C LYS A 447 -4.98 -13.99 12.51
N ASP A 448 -5.93 -14.22 13.41
CA ASP A 448 -6.76 -15.42 13.39
C ASP A 448 -7.84 -15.37 12.30
N ARG A 449 -8.42 -14.18 12.05
CA ARG A 449 -9.52 -14.00 11.10
C ARG A 449 -9.07 -13.78 9.66
N LEU A 450 -7.88 -13.21 9.45
CA LEU A 450 -7.41 -12.78 8.14
C LEU A 450 -5.99 -13.25 7.83
N GLN A 451 -5.00 -12.82 8.63
CA GLN A 451 -3.60 -12.85 8.21
C GLN A 451 -3.06 -14.27 8.03
N ARG A 452 -3.42 -15.20 8.93
CA ARG A 452 -2.96 -16.59 8.88
C ARG A 452 -3.28 -17.32 7.57
N HIS A 453 -4.29 -16.85 6.85
CA HIS A 453 -4.76 -17.50 5.62
C HIS A 453 -3.94 -17.13 4.38
N GLY A 454 -3.07 -16.11 4.45
CA GLY A 454 -2.29 -15.63 3.30
C GLY A 454 -3.19 -15.36 2.09
N ALA A 455 -2.77 -15.83 0.91
CA ALA A 455 -3.51 -15.67 -0.34
C ALA A 455 -4.47 -16.83 -0.67
N LEU A 456 -4.95 -17.58 0.34
CA LEU A 456 -5.84 -18.74 0.13
C LEU A 456 -7.11 -18.38 -0.64
N ARG A 457 -7.73 -17.24 -0.29
CA ARG A 457 -8.97 -16.74 -0.91
C ARG A 457 -8.68 -15.55 -1.80
N GLU A 458 -9.58 -15.30 -2.75
CA GLU A 458 -9.57 -14.04 -3.50
C GLU A 458 -9.68 -12.83 -2.56
N PRO A 459 -9.19 -11.64 -2.96
CA PRO A 459 -9.03 -10.51 -2.05
C PRO A 459 -10.31 -10.11 -1.30
N ARG A 460 -11.40 -9.88 -2.02
CA ARG A 460 -12.70 -9.53 -1.44
C ARG A 460 -13.24 -10.62 -0.52
N ALA A 461 -13.08 -11.89 -0.91
CA ALA A 461 -13.51 -13.05 -0.11
C ALA A 461 -12.66 -13.24 1.15
N THR A 462 -11.39 -12.83 1.14
CA THR A 462 -10.52 -12.80 2.33
C THR A 462 -11.07 -11.84 3.37
N VAL A 463 -11.44 -10.62 2.95
CA VAL A 463 -12.01 -9.60 3.85
C VAL A 463 -13.41 -10.01 4.31
N GLU A 464 -14.26 -10.50 3.40
CA GLU A 464 -15.60 -10.98 3.74
C GLU A 464 -15.57 -12.13 4.76
N HIS A 465 -14.63 -13.07 4.62
CA HIS A 465 -14.43 -14.15 5.58
C HIS A 465 -14.07 -13.63 6.98
N ALA A 466 -13.19 -12.63 7.06
CA ALA A 466 -12.76 -12.04 8.32
C ALA A 466 -13.87 -11.23 8.99
N CYS A 467 -14.61 -10.44 8.20
CA CYS A 467 -15.67 -9.55 8.67
C CYS A 467 -16.99 -10.26 8.98
N GLY A 468 -17.29 -11.38 8.30
CA GLY A 468 -18.59 -12.04 8.33
C GLY A 468 -19.68 -11.31 7.53
N PHE A 469 -19.31 -10.30 6.73
CA PHE A 469 -20.20 -9.55 5.84
C PHE A 469 -19.44 -9.07 4.60
N VAL A 470 -20.19 -8.78 3.54
CA VAL A 470 -19.64 -8.29 2.27
C VAL A 470 -19.00 -6.91 2.49
N PRO A 471 -17.72 -6.71 2.16
CA PRO A 471 -17.06 -5.42 2.35
C PRO A 471 -17.61 -4.36 1.40
N GLU A 472 -18.00 -3.21 1.95
CA GLU A 472 -18.55 -2.03 1.27
C GLU A 472 -18.02 -0.76 1.97
N GLU A 473 -18.27 0.43 1.43
CA GLU A 473 -17.67 1.68 1.92
C GLU A 473 -18.26 2.24 3.22
N ALA A 474 -19.48 1.84 3.59
CA ALA A 474 -20.20 2.44 4.71
C ALA A 474 -19.44 2.40 6.05
N PRO A 475 -18.83 1.27 6.47
CA PRO A 475 -18.03 1.19 7.70
C PRO A 475 -16.91 2.23 7.79
N LEU A 476 -16.19 2.47 6.68
CA LEU A 476 -15.14 3.49 6.64
C LEU A 476 -15.73 4.90 6.80
N LEU A 477 -16.79 5.21 6.06
CA LEU A 477 -17.41 6.54 6.08
C LEU A 477 -18.01 6.86 7.46
N GLU A 478 -18.65 5.89 8.09
CA GLU A 478 -19.19 6.03 9.45
C GLU A 478 -18.09 6.24 10.50
N TYR A 479 -16.97 5.51 10.38
CA TYR A 479 -15.78 5.72 11.21
C TYR A 479 -15.23 7.15 11.06
N LEU A 480 -15.01 7.60 9.83
CA LEU A 480 -14.46 8.94 9.57
C LEU A 480 -15.42 10.03 10.06
N GLU A 481 -16.71 9.93 9.75
CA GLU A 481 -17.69 10.92 10.17
C GLU A 481 -17.81 10.99 11.70
N THR A 482 -17.88 9.84 12.38
CA THR A 482 -17.97 9.82 13.85
C THR A 482 -16.73 10.44 14.48
N LYS A 483 -15.54 10.02 14.04
CA LYS A 483 -14.25 10.49 14.56
C LYS A 483 -14.08 11.99 14.36
N PHE A 484 -14.26 12.47 13.13
CA PHE A 484 -13.95 13.85 12.79
C PHE A 484 -15.05 14.83 13.20
N ARG A 485 -16.33 14.41 13.28
CA ARG A 485 -17.38 15.24 13.87
C ARG A 485 -17.18 15.46 15.37
N ASP A 486 -16.78 14.43 16.11
CA ASP A 486 -16.44 14.56 17.53
C ASP A 486 -15.22 15.50 17.71
N LEU A 487 -14.15 15.24 16.96
CA LEU A 487 -12.89 15.97 17.08
C LEU A 487 -13.02 17.46 16.73
N TYR A 488 -13.77 17.79 15.68
CA TYR A 488 -13.98 19.16 15.21
C TYR A 488 -15.28 19.81 15.73
N ARG A 489 -16.06 19.10 16.56
CA ARG A 489 -17.30 19.58 17.20
C ARG A 489 -18.34 20.08 16.19
N LEU A 490 -18.58 19.27 15.15
CA LEU A 490 -19.46 19.55 14.01
C LEU A 490 -20.93 19.22 14.23
#